data_AF-A0A0F9S0J8-F1
#
_entry.id   AF-A0A0F9S0J8-F1
#
_cell.length_a   1.000
_cell.length_b   1.000
_cell.length_c   1.000
_cell.angle_alpha   90.00
_cell.angle_beta   90.00
_cell.angle_gamma   90.00
#
_symmetry.space_group_name_H-M   'P 1'
#
loop_
_entity.id
_entity.type
_entity.pdbx_description
1 polymer ?
#
loop_
_entity_poly.entity_id
_entity_poly.type
_entity_poly.pdbx_seq_one_letter_code
_entity_poly.pdbx_strand_id
1 'polypeptide(L)'
;MSNGRLSDNAITVAESRYFMDGEDWESCAQRVGSVVAAAENSHVMKYAPKFSEMIYNLDFLPGGRILRNAGRQRGSMFNCYHLPMGDSREEIGQFYKDSLILWG
;
A
#
# COMPACT_ATOMS: atom_id res chain seq x y z
N MET A 1 -18.97 -7.31 -18.02
CA MET A 1 -17.74 -6.54 -17.79
C MET A 1 -16.63 -7.57 -17.62
N SER A 2 -15.56 -7.52 -18.41
CA SER A 2 -14.48 -8.50 -18.28
C SER A 2 -13.83 -8.32 -16.91
N ASN A 3 -13.92 -9.30 -16.02
CA ASN A 3 -13.51 -9.24 -14.61
C ASN A 3 -11.98 -9.12 -14.38
N GLY A 4 -11.24 -8.50 -15.30
CA GLY A 4 -9.79 -8.42 -15.25
C GLY A 4 -9.16 -9.78 -14.96
N ARG A 5 -7.97 -9.79 -14.38
CA ARG A 5 -7.33 -11.03 -13.90
C ARG A 5 -7.82 -11.50 -12.53
N LEU A 6 -8.81 -10.85 -11.94
CA LEU A 6 -9.27 -11.15 -10.59
C LEU A 6 -10.49 -12.08 -10.62
N SER A 7 -10.58 -12.95 -9.62
CA SER A 7 -11.82 -13.70 -9.35
C SER A 7 -12.89 -12.80 -8.76
N ASP A 8 -14.15 -13.20 -8.87
CA ASP A 8 -15.29 -12.45 -8.30
C ASP A 8 -15.12 -12.16 -6.80
N ASN A 9 -14.63 -13.15 -6.04
CA ASN A 9 -14.33 -12.97 -4.63
C ASN A 9 -13.19 -11.95 -4.39
N ALA A 10 -12.14 -11.97 -5.22
CA ALA A 10 -11.06 -11.01 -5.13
C ALA A 10 -11.54 -9.59 -5.43
N ILE A 11 -12.43 -9.41 -6.42
CA ILE A 11 -13.08 -8.14 -6.72
C ILE A 11 -13.88 -7.65 -5.51
N THR A 12 -14.74 -8.50 -4.92
CA THR A 12 -15.52 -8.12 -3.72
C THR A 12 -14.64 -7.66 -2.56
N VAL A 13 -13.52 -8.36 -2.31
CA VAL A 13 -12.57 -7.96 -1.26
C VAL A 13 -11.85 -6.66 -1.64
N ALA A 14 -11.48 -6.48 -2.90
CA ALA A 14 -10.77 -5.31 -3.39
C ALA A 14 -11.64 -4.04 -3.32
N GLU A 15 -12.89 -4.11 -3.76
CA GLU A 15 -13.87 -3.04 -3.63
C GLU A 15 -14.11 -2.66 -2.17
N SER A 16 -14.19 -3.65 -1.28
CA SER A 16 -14.44 -3.40 0.15
C SER A 16 -13.25 -2.76 0.88
N ARG A 17 -12.00 -3.03 0.47
CA ARG A 17 -10.81 -2.76 1.31
C ARG A 17 -9.67 -1.99 0.65
N TYR A 18 -9.54 -2.05 -0.67
CA TYR A 18 -8.34 -1.57 -1.38
C TYR A 18 -8.64 -0.47 -2.40
N PHE A 19 -9.72 -0.61 -3.16
CA PHE A 19 -10.09 0.34 -4.20
C PHE A 19 -10.48 1.71 -3.62
N MET A 20 -10.23 2.73 -4.41
CA MET A 20 -10.83 4.06 -4.27
C MET A 20 -12.22 4.09 -4.91
N ASP A 21 -12.98 5.15 -4.65
CA ASP A 21 -14.33 5.29 -5.20
C ASP A 21 -14.30 5.26 -6.74
N GLY A 22 -14.99 4.28 -7.33
CA GLY A 22 -15.06 4.09 -8.78
C GLY A 22 -13.80 3.49 -9.41
N GLU A 23 -12.87 2.97 -8.61
CA GLU A 23 -11.64 2.35 -9.10
C GLU A 23 -11.84 0.85 -9.44
N ASP A 24 -11.24 0.41 -10.54
CA ASP A 24 -11.16 -1.01 -10.94
C ASP A 24 -9.75 -1.59 -10.73
N TRP A 25 -9.55 -2.86 -11.07
CA TRP A 25 -8.25 -3.51 -10.86
C TRP A 25 -7.12 -2.88 -11.66
N GLU A 26 -7.36 -2.50 -12.91
CA GLU A 26 -6.35 -1.88 -13.76
C GLU A 26 -5.93 -0.51 -13.23
N SER A 27 -6.91 0.33 -12.89
CA SER A 27 -6.67 1.64 -12.30
C SER A 27 -5.95 1.54 -10.96
N CYS A 28 -6.32 0.56 -10.12
CA CYS A 28 -5.63 0.27 -8.86
C CYS A 28 -4.16 -0.11 -9.08
N ALA A 29 -3.89 -1.01 -10.03
CA ALA A 29 -2.52 -1.40 -10.36
C ALA A 29 -1.69 -0.22 -10.89
N GLN A 30 -2.27 0.62 -11.75
CA GLN A 30 -1.64 1.83 -12.29
C GLN A 30 -1.35 2.87 -11.19
N ARG A 31 -2.30 3.10 -10.29
CA ARG A 31 -2.12 3.99 -9.14
C ARG A 31 -0.97 3.51 -8.26
N VAL A 32 -1.00 2.25 -7.84
CA VAL A 32 0.00 1.70 -6.94
C VAL A 32 1.38 1.68 -7.60
N GLY A 33 1.46 1.23 -8.86
CA GLY A 33 2.72 1.19 -9.62
C GLY A 33 3.34 2.58 -9.81
N SER A 34 2.52 3.58 -10.12
CA SER A 34 2.99 4.97 -10.27
C SER A 34 3.49 5.57 -8.95
N VAL A 35 2.77 5.33 -7.84
CA VAL A 35 3.18 5.83 -6.52
C VAL A 35 4.47 5.16 -6.05
N VAL A 36 4.62 3.85 -6.23
CA VAL A 36 5.85 3.13 -5.86
C VAL A 36 7.03 3.56 -6.72
N ALA A 37 6.81 3.80 -8.02
CA ALA A 37 7.85 4.28 -8.92
C ALA A 37 8.44 5.64 -8.54
N ALA A 38 7.76 6.45 -7.72
CA ALA A 38 8.28 7.71 -7.19
C ALA A 38 9.64 7.56 -6.49
N ALA A 39 9.92 6.39 -5.87
CA ALA A 39 11.19 6.11 -5.23
C ALA A 39 12.37 6.00 -6.22
N GLU A 40 12.10 5.80 -7.52
CA GLU A 40 13.11 5.64 -8.58
C GLU A 40 13.64 6.98 -9.14
N ASN A 41 13.20 8.11 -8.56
CA ASN A 41 13.67 9.46 -8.88
C ASN A 41 13.60 9.81 -10.39
N SER A 42 14.75 9.92 -11.07
CA SER A 42 14.82 10.25 -12.51
C SER A 42 14.27 9.14 -13.41
N HIS A 43 14.03 7.94 -12.89
CA HIS A 43 13.58 6.79 -13.67
C HIS A 43 12.08 6.47 -13.50
N VAL A 44 11.31 7.36 -12.86
CA VAL A 44 9.86 7.15 -12.61
C VAL A 44 9.13 6.75 -13.89
N MET A 45 9.33 7.49 -14.99
CA MET A 45 8.66 7.21 -16.27
C MET A 45 9.01 5.86 -16.87
N LYS A 46 10.19 5.30 -16.53
CA LYS A 46 10.64 3.99 -16.97
C LYS A 46 10.05 2.85 -16.13
N TYR A 47 9.86 3.07 -14.82
CA TYR A 47 9.46 2.02 -13.88
C TYR A 47 7.96 2.01 -13.56
N ALA A 48 7.27 3.15 -13.59
CA ALA A 48 5.82 3.22 -13.37
C ALA A 48 5.03 2.23 -14.24
N PRO A 49 5.22 2.14 -15.56
CA PRO A 49 4.50 1.16 -16.38
C PRO A 49 4.88 -0.28 -16.02
N LYS A 50 6.15 -0.56 -15.74
CA LYS A 50 6.63 -1.91 -15.38
C LYS A 50 6.03 -2.40 -14.07
N PHE A 51 6.01 -1.56 -13.05
CA PHE A 51 5.42 -1.91 -11.76
C PHE A 51 3.91 -2.08 -11.87
N SER A 52 3.24 -1.23 -12.63
CA SER A 52 1.80 -1.32 -12.87
C SER A 52 1.45 -2.63 -13.60
N GLU A 53 2.22 -2.99 -14.61
CA GLU A 53 2.08 -4.24 -15.36
C GLU A 53 2.29 -5.47 -14.46
N MET A 54 3.37 -5.51 -13.68
CA MET A 54 3.64 -6.62 -12.75
C MET A 54 2.51 -6.81 -11.73
N ILE A 55 1.95 -5.71 -11.21
CA ILE A 55 0.83 -5.75 -10.27
C ILE A 55 -0.42 -6.24 -10.98
N TYR A 56 -0.81 -5.61 -12.10
CA TYR A 56 -2.01 -5.98 -12.87
C TYR A 56 -1.99 -7.46 -13.25
N ASN A 57 -0.81 -7.95 -13.62
CA ASN A 57 -0.59 -9.32 -14.05
C ASN A 57 -0.63 -10.35 -12.92
N LEU A 58 -0.59 -9.91 -11.66
CA LEU A 58 -0.43 -10.73 -10.46
C LEU A 58 0.91 -11.46 -10.36
N ASP A 59 1.93 -11.01 -11.11
CA ASP A 59 3.30 -11.52 -11.01
C ASP A 59 3.95 -11.09 -9.67
N PHE A 60 3.49 -9.95 -9.14
CA PHE A 60 3.87 -9.44 -7.84
C PHE A 60 2.71 -8.65 -7.21
N LEU A 61 2.41 -8.90 -5.94
CA LEU A 61 1.39 -8.15 -5.20
C LEU A 61 2.02 -7.47 -3.98
N PRO A 62 1.97 -6.14 -3.86
CA PRO A 62 2.48 -5.46 -2.68
C PRO A 62 1.57 -5.70 -1.48
N GLY A 63 2.11 -5.46 -0.28
CA GLY A 63 1.35 -5.66 0.96
C GLY A 63 0.03 -4.88 0.99
N GLY A 64 -0.98 -5.40 1.68
CA GLY A 64 -2.34 -4.85 1.63
C GLY A 64 -2.46 -3.36 1.99
N ARG A 65 -1.62 -2.83 2.90
CA ARG A 65 -1.61 -1.38 3.17
C ARG A 65 -0.97 -0.55 2.06
N ILE A 66 -0.03 -1.10 1.30
CA ILE A 66 0.50 -0.44 0.11
C ILE A 66 -0.60 -0.33 -0.94
N LEU A 67 -1.33 -1.43 -1.22
CA LEU A 67 -2.47 -1.42 -2.15
C LEU A 67 -3.53 -0.39 -1.72
N ARG A 68 -3.90 -0.39 -0.44
CA ARG A 68 -4.92 0.50 0.11
C ARG A 68 -4.50 1.96 0.09
N ASN A 69 -3.29 2.27 0.56
CA ASN A 69 -2.91 3.64 0.93
C ASN A 69 -2.08 4.36 -0.15
N ALA A 70 -1.55 3.66 -1.17
CA ALA A 70 -0.85 4.33 -2.26
C ALA A 70 -1.74 5.41 -2.90
N GLY A 71 -1.27 6.67 -2.92
CA GLY A 71 -2.01 7.78 -3.49
C GLY A 71 -3.11 8.37 -2.60
N ARG A 72 -3.32 7.85 -1.38
CA ARG A 72 -4.20 8.49 -0.37
C ARG A 72 -3.41 9.55 0.40
N GLN A 73 -4.08 10.62 0.81
CA GLN A 73 -3.46 11.78 1.45
C GLN A 73 -2.89 11.49 2.86
N ARG A 74 -3.46 10.51 3.57
CA ARG A 74 -3.03 10.10 4.92
C ARG A 74 -3.12 8.59 5.05
N GLY A 75 -2.01 7.95 5.41
CA GLY A 75 -1.96 6.54 5.75
C GLY A 75 -0.55 5.99 5.66
N SER A 76 -0.10 5.29 6.69
CA SER A 76 1.15 4.54 6.59
C SER A 76 1.02 3.42 5.54
N MET A 77 2.07 3.27 4.73
CA MET A 77 2.19 2.18 3.76
C MET A 77 2.59 0.86 4.41
N PHE A 78 3.12 0.90 5.64
CA PHE A 78 3.64 -0.27 6.34
C PHE A 78 2.72 -0.71 7.49
N ASN A 79 2.72 -2.00 7.76
CA ASN A 79 1.97 -2.63 8.85
C ASN A 79 2.87 -3.09 10.00
N CYS A 80 4.09 -3.49 9.68
CA CYS A 80 4.97 -4.17 10.61
C CYS A 80 6.02 -3.20 11.10
N TYR A 81 6.06 -2.98 12.41
CA TYR A 81 7.01 -2.10 13.08
C TYR A 81 7.67 -2.86 14.22
N HIS A 82 8.95 -2.56 14.44
CA HIS A 82 9.66 -2.95 15.64
C HIS A 82 10.04 -1.66 16.38
N LEU A 83 9.55 -1.50 17.61
CA LEU A 83 9.85 -0.35 18.44
C LEU A 83 10.84 -0.78 19.54
N PRO A 84 11.96 -0.08 19.71
CA PRO A 84 12.86 -0.34 20.82
C PRO A 84 12.17 0.01 22.14
N MET A 85 12.43 -0.78 23.18
CA MET A 85 11.95 -0.54 24.54
C MET A 85 13.11 -0.72 25.51
N GLY A 86 13.41 0.31 26.28
CA GLY A 86 14.38 0.28 27.36
C GLY A 86 13.71 0.14 28.73
N ASP A 87 14.54 0.07 29.78
CA ASP A 87 14.11 -0.13 31.17
C ASP A 87 14.21 1.18 31.99
N SER A 88 13.73 2.27 31.39
CA SER A 88 13.54 3.56 32.07
C SER A 88 12.10 4.06 31.89
N ARG A 89 11.62 4.89 32.81
CA ARG A 89 10.26 5.45 32.74
C ARG A 89 10.06 6.29 31.49
N GLU A 90 11.11 7.02 31.10
CA GLU A 90 11.15 7.87 29.91
C GLU A 90 11.04 7.04 28.63
N GLU A 91 11.81 5.95 28.52
CA GLU A 91 11.77 5.05 27.35
C GLU A 91 10.44 4.30 27.24
N ILE A 92 9.88 3.85 28.37
CA ILE A 92 8.54 3.25 28.40
C ILE A 92 7.49 4.26 27.92
N GLY A 93 7.54 5.51 28.40
CA GLY A 93 6.64 6.58 27.96
C GLY A 93 6.76 6.87 26.46
N GLN A 94 7.99 6.89 25.94
CA GLN A 94 8.26 7.09 24.51
C GLN A 94 7.73 5.93 23.66
N PHE A 95 7.91 4.67 24.09
CA PHE A 95 7.35 3.50 23.43
C PHE A 95 5.82 3.58 23.31
N TYR A 96 5.13 3.98 24.38
CA TYR A 96 3.67 4.15 24.34
C TYR A 96 3.25 5.24 23.36
N LYS A 97 3.93 6.39 23.39
CA LYS A 97 3.68 7.49 22.46
C LYS A 97 3.84 7.03 20.99
N ASP A 98 4.93 6.33 20.67
CA ASP A 98 5.18 5.89 19.30
C ASP A 98 4.19 4.80 18.86
N SER A 99 3.83 3.89 19.76
CA SER A 99 2.78 2.89 19.52
C SER A 99 1.43 3.54 19.20
N LEU A 100 1.05 4.58 19.94
CA LEU A 100 -0.20 5.32 19.70
C LEU A 100 -0.17 6.07 18.37
N ILE A 101 0.97 6.60 17.93
CA ILE A 101 1.09 7.29 16.64
C ILE A 101 1.01 6.30 15.47
N LEU A 102 1.60 5.11 15.61
CA LEU A 102 1.67 4.12 14.53
C LEU A 102 0.36 3.35 14.34
N TRP A 103 -0.35 3.07 15.42
CA TRP A 103 -1.56 2.23 15.41
C TRP A 103 -2.86 2.96 15.76
N GLY A 104 -2.77 4.23 16.18
CA GLY A 104 -3.93 5.08 16.47
C GLY A 104 -4.55 5.73 15.24
#